data_AF-A0A1W6TTN2-F1
#
_entry.id   AF-A0A1W6TTN2-F1
#
_cell.length_a   1.000
_cell.length_b   1.000
_cell.length_c   1.000
_cell.angle_alpha   90.00
_cell.angle_beta   90.00
_cell.angle_gamma   90.00
#
_symmetry.space_group_name_H-M   'P 1'
#
loop_
_entity.id
_entity.type
_entity.pdbx_description
1 polymer ?
#
loop_
_entity_poly.entity_id
_entity_poly.type
_entity_poly.pdbx_seq_one_letter_code
_entity_poly.pdbx_strand_id
1 'polypeptide(L)'
;MKMHNVFKTHRKIEVDNCISLGDTLPQSSFIEFPTYKLKSTELLWVNKPLVESYSLNSDDPNVSECILANYSYVAKGYCDKKYIFTSDSKPFVADRYGSRHEVCNGGSARCGLNGQFQIKGIGVNPLLADNMKETHTNGKLFTDEAILEAIWGEICHQYLPFGAVRTLAIIKTNISSEFMYSDKKEMKPCALAIREFAVRPAHFERATFFWPKREFMTLRNNDADRVRESVKLLHKSIEKNSVYSQYSAYELLSIMVSRVAEQVAYSRVLGIPHGALTSSNISIDGRFLDFGTMTAVPDFGNYVLSEGVGAVWDDEHLIIHWLDNLAQTVSKYSSNNEKIEKRSIGTLIEKFLYELDRNENIALLRELNVTSINENNIKLARQLKLILKGERRIGLGDFDADTFKHRVTQLARQYGLEVPKVNFFLRDFKYSTFSIKNDKRISDQNFTKQSVSSLINSYVLPKEILC
;
A
#
# COMPACT_ATOMS: atom_id res chain seq x y z
N MET A 1 -8.73 15.58 -25.61
CA MET A 1 -7.33 15.12 -25.77
C MET A 1 -6.67 14.73 -24.44
N LYS A 2 -6.77 15.55 -23.37
CA LYS A 2 -6.15 15.28 -22.05
C LYS A 2 -6.66 14.00 -21.36
N MET A 3 -7.98 13.76 -21.33
CA MET A 3 -8.58 12.55 -20.73
C MET A 3 -8.08 11.24 -21.36
N HIS A 4 -8.02 11.19 -22.70
CA HIS A 4 -7.52 10.02 -23.43
C HIS A 4 -6.05 9.70 -23.14
N ASN A 5 -5.26 10.67 -22.65
CA ASN A 5 -3.86 10.43 -22.31
C ASN A 5 -3.67 9.88 -20.90
N VAL A 6 -4.52 10.26 -19.93
CA VAL A 6 -4.38 9.83 -18.52
C VAL A 6 -4.74 8.35 -18.35
N PHE A 7 -5.88 7.92 -18.90
CA PHE A 7 -6.35 6.53 -18.79
C PHE A 7 -5.87 5.64 -19.94
N LYS A 8 -4.97 6.15 -20.80
CA LYS A 8 -4.51 5.39 -21.97
C LYS A 8 -3.72 4.19 -21.54
N THR A 9 -3.95 3.10 -22.25
CA THR A 9 -3.08 1.93 -22.26
C THR A 9 -2.63 1.66 -23.68
N HIS A 10 -1.45 1.07 -23.80
CA HIS A 10 -0.70 1.03 -25.05
C HIS A 10 -0.54 -0.40 -25.55
N ARG A 11 -0.59 -0.59 -26.87
CA ARG A 11 -0.31 -1.88 -27.53
C ARG A 11 1.18 -2.23 -27.55
N LYS A 12 2.03 -1.22 -27.38
CA LYS A 12 3.47 -1.33 -27.21
C LYS A 12 3.88 -0.47 -26.02
N ILE A 13 4.53 -1.07 -25.04
CA ILE A 13 4.98 -0.38 -23.83
C ILE A 13 6.37 0.20 -24.10
N GLU A 14 6.53 1.49 -23.83
CA GLU A 14 7.77 2.25 -24.05
C GLU A 14 8.01 3.21 -22.87
N VAL A 15 9.26 3.67 -22.73
CA VAL A 15 9.71 4.52 -21.61
C VAL A 15 8.93 5.83 -21.50
N ASP A 16 8.46 6.36 -22.63
CA ASP A 16 7.72 7.61 -22.73
C ASP A 16 6.22 7.46 -22.44
N ASN A 17 5.70 6.23 -22.43
CA ASN A 17 4.27 5.97 -22.38
C ASN A 17 3.79 5.13 -21.18
N CYS A 18 4.72 4.67 -20.33
CA CYS A 18 4.41 3.91 -19.12
C CYS A 18 5.14 4.53 -17.93
N ILE A 19 4.39 4.87 -16.88
CA ILE A 19 4.97 5.51 -15.69
C ILE A 19 6.09 4.66 -15.10
N SER A 20 7.14 5.33 -14.61
CA SER A 20 8.31 4.74 -13.94
C SER A 20 9.23 3.88 -14.81
N LEU A 21 8.77 3.36 -15.96
CA LEU A 21 9.56 2.51 -16.85
C LEU A 21 10.73 3.30 -17.47
N GLY A 22 11.96 2.94 -17.11
CA GLY A 22 13.16 3.64 -17.60
C GLY A 22 13.38 5.04 -17.00
N ASP A 23 12.54 5.46 -16.05
CA ASP A 23 12.65 6.76 -15.39
C ASP A 23 13.01 6.62 -13.90
N THR A 24 12.03 6.31 -13.05
CA THR A 24 12.28 6.07 -11.62
C THR A 24 12.78 4.64 -11.37
N LEU A 25 12.50 3.71 -12.26
CA LEU A 25 12.99 2.33 -12.22
C LEU A 25 13.55 1.92 -13.58
N PRO A 26 14.59 1.08 -13.64
CA PRO A 26 15.17 0.66 -14.92
C PRO A 26 14.20 -0.26 -15.66
N GLN A 27 14.33 -0.39 -16.99
CA GLN A 27 13.53 -1.34 -17.76
C GLN A 27 13.66 -2.78 -17.25
N SER A 28 14.85 -3.14 -16.75
CA SER A 28 15.09 -4.46 -16.13
C SER A 28 14.26 -4.71 -14.88
N SER A 29 13.68 -3.68 -14.26
CA SER A 29 12.72 -3.82 -13.15
C SER A 29 11.30 -4.16 -13.61
N PHE A 30 11.09 -4.43 -14.90
CA PHE A 30 9.79 -4.78 -15.44
C PHE A 30 9.90 -6.04 -16.30
N ILE A 31 8.82 -6.82 -16.35
CA ILE A 31 8.67 -7.94 -17.29
C ILE A 31 7.30 -7.87 -17.95
N GLU A 32 7.29 -7.89 -19.28
CA GLU A 32 6.06 -7.90 -20.06
C GLU A 32 5.37 -9.27 -20.01
N PHE A 33 4.04 -9.24 -20.01
CA PHE A 33 3.20 -10.43 -20.17
C PHE A 33 1.94 -10.10 -20.95
N PRO A 34 1.42 -11.05 -21.74
CA PRO A 34 0.23 -10.82 -22.56
C PRO A 34 -1.03 -10.80 -21.72
N THR A 35 -1.95 -9.90 -22.06
CA THR A 35 -3.28 -9.80 -21.45
C THR A 35 -4.36 -9.76 -22.51
N TYR A 36 -5.57 -10.15 -22.14
CA TYR A 36 -6.73 -10.22 -23.02
C TYR A 36 -7.89 -9.44 -22.43
N LYS A 37 -8.64 -8.76 -23.28
CA LYS A 37 -9.83 -8.03 -22.87
C LYS A 37 -10.88 -8.99 -22.32
N LEU A 38 -11.37 -8.74 -21.09
CA LEU A 38 -12.52 -9.45 -20.53
C LEU A 38 -13.82 -9.02 -21.21
N LYS A 39 -14.73 -9.98 -21.38
CA LYS A 39 -16.12 -9.73 -21.77
C LYS A 39 -16.95 -9.35 -20.55
N SER A 40 -18.00 -8.59 -20.77
CA SER A 40 -19.06 -8.33 -19.78
C SER A 40 -18.55 -7.81 -18.43
N THR A 41 -17.55 -6.93 -18.40
CA THR A 41 -17.10 -6.28 -17.15
C THR A 41 -18.00 -5.10 -16.78
N GLU A 42 -18.15 -4.85 -15.49
CA GLU A 42 -18.97 -3.74 -14.97
C GLU A 42 -18.14 -2.83 -14.07
N LEU A 43 -18.32 -1.52 -14.19
CA LEU A 43 -17.65 -0.55 -13.31
C LEU A 43 -18.44 -0.39 -12.02
N LEU A 44 -17.87 -0.78 -10.89
CA LEU A 44 -18.52 -0.72 -9.58
C LEU A 44 -18.33 0.61 -8.86
N TRP A 45 -17.18 1.24 -9.06
CA TRP A 45 -16.83 2.48 -8.38
C TRP A 45 -15.72 3.24 -9.13
N VAL A 46 -15.76 4.57 -9.03
CA VAL A 46 -14.73 5.49 -9.53
C VAL A 46 -14.44 6.53 -8.45
N ASN A 47 -13.16 6.78 -8.22
CA ASN A 47 -12.67 7.76 -7.29
C ASN A 47 -12.69 9.16 -7.91
N LYS A 48 -13.80 9.87 -7.75
CA LYS A 48 -13.97 11.21 -8.33
C LYS A 48 -12.88 12.20 -7.91
N PRO A 49 -12.50 12.33 -6.61
CA PRO A 49 -11.41 13.22 -6.21
C PRO A 49 -10.06 12.86 -6.84
N LEU A 50 -9.78 11.57 -7.08
CA LEU A 50 -8.55 11.19 -7.80
C LEU A 50 -8.62 11.56 -9.28
N VAL A 51 -9.77 11.39 -9.94
CA VAL A 51 -9.95 11.84 -11.33
C VAL A 51 -9.70 13.35 -11.45
N GLU A 52 -10.24 14.13 -10.51
CA GLU A 52 -10.06 15.58 -10.43
C GLU A 52 -8.60 15.98 -10.20
N SER A 53 -7.82 15.21 -9.42
CA SER A 53 -6.39 15.52 -9.23
C SER A 53 -5.55 15.38 -10.50
N TYR A 54 -6.05 14.66 -11.53
CA TYR A 54 -5.47 14.66 -12.88
C TYR A 54 -6.00 15.79 -13.78
N SER A 55 -6.70 16.76 -13.19
CA SER A 55 -7.39 17.87 -13.87
C SER A 55 -8.39 17.40 -14.93
N LEU A 56 -9.14 16.35 -14.61
CA LEU A 56 -10.25 15.84 -15.42
C LEU A 56 -11.58 16.10 -14.73
N ASN A 57 -12.65 16.28 -15.49
CA ASN A 57 -13.99 16.37 -14.93
C ASN A 57 -14.46 14.96 -14.53
N SER A 58 -14.65 14.72 -13.23
CA SER A 58 -15.08 13.43 -12.69
C SER A 58 -16.52 13.05 -13.04
N ASP A 59 -17.34 14.02 -13.45
CA ASP A 59 -18.72 13.82 -13.88
C ASP A 59 -18.86 13.58 -15.40
N ASP A 60 -17.76 13.65 -16.17
CA ASP A 60 -17.78 13.32 -17.59
C ASP A 60 -18.09 11.81 -17.76
N PRO A 61 -19.19 11.43 -18.44
CA PRO A 61 -19.56 10.03 -18.63
C PRO A 61 -18.47 9.22 -19.34
N ASN A 62 -17.66 9.86 -20.18
CA ASN A 62 -16.57 9.22 -20.90
C ASN A 62 -15.44 8.73 -19.98
N VAL A 63 -15.32 9.23 -18.75
CA VAL A 63 -14.33 8.74 -17.77
C VAL A 63 -14.54 7.25 -17.50
N SER A 64 -15.79 6.88 -17.21
CA SER A 64 -16.16 5.50 -16.90
C SER A 64 -15.91 4.58 -18.11
N GLU A 65 -16.29 5.03 -19.30
CA GLU A 65 -16.07 4.30 -20.55
C GLU A 65 -14.58 4.13 -20.86
N CYS A 66 -13.78 5.19 -20.70
CA CYS A 66 -12.33 5.15 -20.90
C CYS A 66 -11.64 4.16 -19.94
N ILE A 67 -12.02 4.18 -18.66
CA ILE A 67 -11.46 3.26 -17.66
C ILE A 67 -11.78 1.81 -18.03
N LEU A 68 -13.05 1.49 -18.31
CA LEU A 68 -13.46 0.15 -18.72
C LEU A 68 -12.75 -0.26 -20.01
N ALA A 69 -12.70 0.61 -21.02
CA ALA A 69 -12.05 0.33 -22.31
C ALA A 69 -10.56 0.01 -22.15
N ASN A 70 -9.85 0.68 -21.24
CA ASN A 70 -8.41 0.52 -21.10
C ASN A 70 -7.98 -0.55 -20.08
N TYR A 71 -8.76 -0.76 -19.02
CA TYR A 71 -8.31 -1.56 -17.87
C TYR A 71 -9.08 -2.86 -17.61
N SER A 72 -10.11 -3.19 -18.39
CA SER A 72 -10.75 -4.53 -18.32
C SER A 72 -9.95 -5.63 -19.03
N TYR A 73 -8.68 -5.82 -18.66
CA TYR A 73 -7.77 -6.82 -19.23
C TYR A 73 -7.28 -7.78 -18.16
N VAL A 74 -7.06 -9.04 -18.54
CA VAL A 74 -6.54 -10.09 -17.65
C VAL A 74 -5.46 -10.95 -18.30
N ALA A 75 -4.58 -11.51 -17.49
CA ALA A 75 -3.52 -12.42 -17.93
C ALA A 75 -4.09 -13.75 -18.46
N LYS A 76 -3.28 -14.44 -19.26
CA LYS A 76 -3.58 -15.79 -19.73
C LYS A 76 -3.85 -16.73 -18.54
N GLY A 77 -4.96 -17.48 -18.59
CA GLY A 77 -5.33 -18.43 -17.55
C GLY A 77 -6.19 -17.85 -16.42
N TYR A 78 -6.56 -16.57 -16.48
CA TYR A 78 -7.47 -15.95 -15.51
C TYR A 78 -8.85 -16.64 -15.49
N CYS A 79 -9.42 -16.89 -16.67
CA CYS A 79 -10.72 -17.53 -16.87
C CYS A 79 -10.75 -18.29 -18.21
N ASP A 80 -11.85 -19.00 -18.49
CA ASP A 80 -12.05 -19.67 -19.78
C ASP A 80 -12.01 -18.70 -20.96
N LYS A 81 -11.54 -19.18 -22.11
CA LYS A 81 -11.43 -18.41 -23.36
C LYS A 81 -12.77 -17.80 -23.81
N LYS A 82 -13.91 -18.41 -23.47
CA LYS A 82 -15.24 -17.89 -23.81
C LYS A 82 -15.54 -16.53 -23.18
N TYR A 83 -14.89 -16.18 -22.07
CA TYR A 83 -15.07 -14.93 -21.33
C TYR A 83 -14.09 -13.82 -21.71
N ILE A 84 -13.20 -14.05 -22.69
CA ILE A 84 -12.25 -13.03 -23.18
C ILE A 84 -12.39 -12.82 -24.68
N PHE A 85 -12.05 -11.62 -25.16
CA PHE A 85 -11.86 -11.36 -26.58
C PHE A 85 -10.42 -11.75 -26.97
N THR A 86 -10.24 -12.94 -27.54
CA THR A 86 -8.89 -13.45 -27.88
C THR A 86 -8.17 -12.62 -28.95
N SER A 87 -8.90 -11.85 -29.75
CA SER A 87 -8.37 -10.90 -30.74
C SER A 87 -8.00 -9.54 -30.16
N ASP A 88 -8.48 -9.20 -28.96
CA ASP A 88 -8.15 -7.94 -28.27
C ASP A 88 -7.16 -8.23 -27.15
N SER A 89 -5.88 -8.14 -27.52
CA SER A 89 -4.73 -8.40 -26.67
C SER A 89 -3.75 -7.24 -26.71
N LYS A 90 -3.11 -6.99 -25.57
CA LYS A 90 -2.01 -6.04 -25.40
C LYS A 90 -1.12 -6.43 -24.21
N PRO A 91 0.14 -5.99 -24.17
CA PRO A 91 1.02 -6.27 -23.05
C PRO A 91 0.66 -5.42 -21.82
N PHE A 92 0.95 -5.96 -20.65
CA PHE A 92 1.15 -5.22 -19.41
C PHE A 92 2.53 -5.60 -18.86
N VAL A 93 3.12 -4.73 -18.04
CA VAL A 93 4.36 -5.05 -17.32
C VAL A 93 4.10 -5.35 -15.86
N ALA A 94 4.78 -6.35 -15.32
CA ALA A 94 4.85 -6.61 -13.88
C ALA A 94 6.17 -6.02 -13.35
N ASP A 95 6.09 -5.23 -12.28
CA ASP A 95 7.26 -4.68 -11.60
C ASP A 95 7.94 -5.74 -10.73
N ARG A 96 9.26 -5.87 -10.91
CA ARG A 96 10.17 -6.77 -10.20
C ARG A 96 10.71 -6.06 -8.97
N TYR A 97 10.59 -6.71 -7.82
CA TYR A 97 11.18 -6.24 -6.57
C TYR A 97 11.59 -7.42 -5.68
N GLY A 98 12.47 -7.13 -4.73
CA GLY A 98 13.04 -8.10 -3.81
C GLY A 98 12.12 -8.48 -2.65
N SER A 99 12.51 -9.55 -1.98
CA SER A 99 12.00 -9.95 -0.67
C SER A 99 13.03 -10.87 -0.03
N ARG A 100 13.11 -10.85 1.30
CA ARG A 100 13.99 -11.71 2.09
C ARG A 100 13.30 -12.93 2.69
N HIS A 101 12.00 -13.06 2.49
CA HIS A 101 11.26 -14.22 2.97
C HIS A 101 11.56 -15.42 2.07
N GLU A 102 11.78 -16.59 2.68
CA GLU A 102 12.16 -17.84 1.99
C GLU A 102 11.12 -18.29 0.94
N VAL A 103 9.87 -17.88 1.11
CA VAL A 103 8.78 -18.10 0.16
C VAL A 103 8.31 -16.73 -0.31
N CYS A 104 8.74 -16.33 -1.51
CA CYS A 104 8.36 -15.03 -2.07
C CYS A 104 8.27 -15.05 -3.60
N ASN A 105 7.38 -14.20 -4.10
CA ASN A 105 7.26 -13.85 -5.51
C ASN A 105 8.39 -12.91 -5.94
N GLY A 106 8.68 -12.85 -7.24
CA GLY A 106 9.73 -11.99 -7.82
C GLY A 106 9.34 -10.52 -7.98
N GLY A 107 8.26 -10.09 -7.30
CA GLY A 107 7.64 -8.78 -7.44
C GLY A 107 6.11 -8.88 -7.46
N SER A 108 5.46 -8.01 -8.24
CA SER A 108 4.00 -7.96 -8.36
C SER A 108 3.43 -9.13 -9.16
N ALA A 109 3.33 -10.32 -8.57
CA ALA A 109 2.87 -11.55 -9.25
C ALA A 109 1.42 -11.57 -9.76
N ARG A 110 0.60 -10.60 -9.30
CA ARG A 110 -0.83 -10.47 -9.64
C ARG A 110 -1.24 -9.07 -10.06
N CYS A 111 -0.27 -8.26 -10.48
CA CYS A 111 -0.52 -6.92 -10.97
C CYS A 111 0.06 -6.71 -12.37
N GLY A 112 -0.50 -5.74 -13.10
CA GLY A 112 -0.02 -5.32 -14.40
C GLY A 112 -0.13 -3.82 -14.55
N LEU A 113 0.97 -3.17 -14.95
CA LEU A 113 1.05 -1.74 -15.24
C LEU A 113 1.03 -1.51 -16.76
N ASN A 114 0.28 -0.51 -17.19
CA ASN A 114 0.32 0.03 -18.56
C ASN A 114 -0.22 1.47 -18.52
N GLY A 115 0.52 2.43 -19.07
CA GLY A 115 0.17 3.85 -18.94
C GLY A 115 0.45 4.36 -17.54
N GLN A 116 -0.54 5.02 -16.93
CA GLN A 116 -0.42 5.65 -15.61
C GLN A 116 -0.83 4.78 -14.42
N PHE A 117 -1.60 3.71 -14.65
CA PHE A 117 -2.22 2.95 -13.57
C PHE A 117 -1.89 1.46 -13.63
N GLN A 118 -1.82 0.85 -12.44
CA GLN A 118 -1.63 -0.57 -12.24
C GLN A 118 -2.99 -1.24 -12.00
N ILE A 119 -3.22 -2.39 -12.65
CA ILE A 119 -4.31 -3.31 -12.36
C ILE A 119 -3.84 -4.30 -11.29
N LYS A 120 -4.51 -4.39 -10.15
CA LYS A 120 -4.33 -5.48 -9.16
C LYS A 120 -5.44 -6.51 -9.32
N GLY A 121 -5.09 -7.79 -9.24
CA GLY A 121 -6.01 -8.89 -9.52
C GLY A 121 -6.11 -9.26 -11.00
N ILE A 122 -5.12 -8.86 -11.81
CA ILE A 122 -5.09 -9.07 -13.27
C ILE A 122 -4.95 -10.56 -13.65
N GLY A 123 -4.62 -11.43 -12.71
CA GLY A 123 -4.21 -12.81 -12.95
C GLY A 123 -2.70 -13.04 -12.76
N VAL A 124 -2.31 -14.30 -12.86
CA VAL A 124 -0.92 -14.74 -12.69
C VAL A 124 -0.04 -14.21 -13.82
N ASN A 125 1.16 -13.74 -13.45
CA ASN A 125 2.17 -13.30 -14.41
C ASN A 125 3.53 -13.99 -14.14
N PRO A 126 4.59 -13.67 -14.90
CA PRO A 126 5.91 -14.31 -14.78
C PRO A 126 6.59 -14.21 -13.40
N LEU A 127 6.10 -13.36 -12.49
CA LEU A 127 6.68 -13.15 -11.16
C LEU A 127 6.09 -14.04 -10.08
N LEU A 128 5.09 -14.87 -10.39
CA LEU A 128 4.64 -15.91 -9.48
C LEU A 128 5.75 -16.95 -9.31
N ALA A 129 6.11 -17.24 -8.06
CA ALA A 129 7.10 -18.26 -7.76
C ALA A 129 6.48 -19.67 -7.71
N ASP A 130 7.20 -20.66 -8.21
CA ASP A 130 6.79 -22.07 -8.24
C ASP A 130 6.72 -22.70 -6.84
N ASN A 131 7.44 -22.13 -5.87
CA ASN A 131 7.44 -22.57 -4.48
C ASN A 131 6.34 -21.93 -3.62
N MET A 132 5.42 -21.15 -4.20
CA MET A 132 4.27 -20.58 -3.47
C MET A 132 3.22 -21.65 -3.17
N LYS A 133 2.64 -21.63 -1.96
CA LYS A 133 1.47 -22.46 -1.61
C LYS A 133 0.27 -22.13 -2.52
N GLU A 134 -0.53 -23.15 -2.85
CA GLU A 134 -1.69 -23.07 -3.76
C GLU A 134 -2.67 -21.93 -3.45
N THR A 135 -2.82 -21.56 -2.18
CA THR A 135 -3.73 -20.48 -1.75
C THR A 135 -3.36 -19.08 -2.28
N HIS A 136 -2.13 -18.90 -2.78
CA HIS A 136 -1.62 -17.62 -3.30
C HIS A 136 -1.43 -17.61 -4.83
N THR A 137 -1.87 -18.64 -5.56
CA THR A 137 -1.42 -18.87 -6.94
C THR A 137 -2.39 -18.45 -8.04
N ASN A 138 -3.64 -18.10 -7.74
CA ASN A 138 -4.64 -17.85 -8.80
C ASN A 138 -4.55 -16.44 -9.44
N GLY A 139 -3.82 -15.52 -8.81
CA GLY A 139 -3.59 -14.15 -9.29
C GLY A 139 -4.84 -13.25 -9.30
N LYS A 140 -5.95 -13.68 -8.68
CA LYS A 140 -7.20 -12.93 -8.61
C LYS A 140 -7.25 -12.05 -7.36
N LEU A 141 -8.16 -11.09 -7.37
CA LEU A 141 -8.51 -10.22 -6.24
C LEU A 141 -10.01 -10.34 -6.02
N PHE A 142 -10.45 -10.57 -4.79
CA PHE A 142 -11.87 -10.62 -4.47
C PHE A 142 -12.46 -9.21 -4.40
N THR A 143 -13.77 -9.11 -4.66
CA THR A 143 -14.45 -7.81 -4.71
C THR A 143 -14.40 -7.09 -3.37
N ASP A 144 -14.52 -7.82 -2.25
CA ASP A 144 -14.38 -7.25 -0.90
C ASP A 144 -12.95 -6.79 -0.60
N GLU A 145 -11.93 -7.47 -1.10
CA GLU A 145 -10.54 -7.00 -1.02
C GLU A 145 -10.34 -5.71 -1.82
N ALA A 146 -10.92 -5.61 -3.03
CA ALA A 146 -10.86 -4.39 -3.84
C ALA A 146 -11.56 -3.19 -3.15
N ILE A 147 -12.67 -3.44 -2.45
CA ILE A 147 -13.37 -2.44 -1.65
C ILE A 147 -12.50 -1.95 -0.50
N LEU A 148 -11.80 -2.86 0.19
CA LEU A 148 -10.85 -2.49 1.26
C LEU A 148 -9.69 -1.66 0.72
N GLU A 149 -9.14 -2.00 -0.44
CA GLU A 149 -8.08 -1.19 -1.08
C GLU A 149 -8.56 0.23 -1.39
N ALA A 150 -9.82 0.40 -1.80
CA ALA A 150 -10.40 1.72 -2.04
C ALA A 150 -10.63 2.50 -0.73
N ILE A 151 -11.27 1.89 0.27
CA ILE A 151 -11.60 2.55 1.54
C ILE A 151 -10.32 2.95 2.28
N TRP A 152 -9.39 2.01 2.49
CA TRP A 152 -8.17 2.29 3.24
C TRP A 152 -7.21 3.18 2.47
N GLY A 153 -7.14 3.06 1.14
CA GLY A 153 -6.36 3.97 0.30
C GLY A 153 -6.79 5.43 0.49
N GLU A 154 -8.10 5.68 0.56
CA GLU A 154 -8.61 7.03 0.77
C GLU A 154 -8.52 7.51 2.22
N ILE A 155 -8.83 6.68 3.21
CA ILE A 155 -8.67 7.04 4.63
C ILE A 155 -7.20 7.40 4.89
N CYS A 156 -6.26 6.55 4.46
CA CYS A 156 -4.83 6.83 4.64
C CYS A 156 -4.42 8.11 3.89
N HIS A 157 -4.89 8.31 2.66
CA HIS A 157 -4.60 9.53 1.89
C HIS A 157 -5.07 10.80 2.61
N GLN A 158 -6.22 10.76 3.28
CA GLN A 158 -6.79 11.90 3.97
C GLN A 158 -6.08 12.23 5.30
N TYR A 159 -5.69 11.20 6.05
CA TYR A 159 -5.29 11.35 7.46
C TYR A 159 -3.82 11.07 7.76
N LEU A 160 -3.10 10.34 6.91
CA LEU A 160 -1.68 10.06 7.13
C LEU A 160 -0.79 11.13 6.47
N PRO A 161 0.35 11.48 7.08
CA PRO A 161 1.20 12.60 6.63
C PRO A 161 1.64 12.52 5.16
N PHE A 162 1.95 11.32 4.66
CA PHE A 162 2.35 11.11 3.27
C PHE A 162 1.24 10.49 2.42
N GLY A 163 0.14 10.09 3.04
CA GLY A 163 -1.02 9.53 2.38
C GLY A 163 -0.89 8.04 2.03
N ALA A 164 -1.48 7.63 0.90
CA ALA A 164 -1.53 6.25 0.45
C ALA A 164 -1.58 6.14 -1.07
N VAL A 165 -1.29 4.96 -1.59
CA VAL A 165 -1.59 4.58 -2.98
C VAL A 165 -3.10 4.49 -3.14
N ARG A 166 -3.65 5.33 -4.02
CA ARG A 166 -5.11 5.45 -4.18
C ARG A 166 -5.63 4.51 -5.26
N THR A 167 -6.82 3.98 -5.02
CA THR A 167 -7.57 3.21 -6.02
C THR A 167 -8.39 4.18 -6.87
N LEU A 168 -8.18 4.18 -8.19
CA LEU A 168 -8.94 4.93 -9.17
C LEU A 168 -10.33 4.33 -9.41
N ALA A 169 -10.40 3.01 -9.55
CA ALA A 169 -11.64 2.34 -9.91
C ALA A 169 -11.66 0.87 -9.50
N ILE A 170 -12.86 0.34 -9.34
CA ILE A 170 -13.11 -1.09 -9.15
C ILE A 170 -13.95 -1.59 -10.32
N ILE A 171 -13.43 -2.59 -11.04
CA ILE A 171 -14.10 -3.25 -12.16
C ILE A 171 -14.48 -4.66 -11.75
N LYS A 172 -15.77 -4.99 -11.74
CA LYS A 172 -16.27 -6.36 -11.57
C LYS A 172 -15.93 -7.18 -12.80
N THR A 173 -15.34 -8.35 -12.60
CA THR A 173 -14.95 -9.23 -13.71
C THR A 173 -16.07 -10.19 -14.14
N ASN A 174 -17.12 -10.32 -13.33
CA ASN A 174 -18.17 -11.34 -13.48
C ASN A 174 -17.61 -12.78 -13.52
N ILE A 175 -16.43 -12.98 -12.92
CA ILE A 175 -15.79 -14.27 -12.65
C ILE A 175 -15.74 -14.45 -11.14
N SER A 176 -16.00 -15.67 -10.67
CA SER A 176 -15.81 -16.06 -9.28
C SER A 176 -14.64 -17.03 -9.14
N SER A 177 -14.07 -17.11 -7.95
CA SER A 177 -12.99 -18.03 -7.62
C SER A 177 -13.14 -18.59 -6.22
N GLU A 178 -12.63 -19.80 -6.00
CA GLU A 178 -12.61 -20.42 -4.68
C GLU A 178 -11.81 -19.56 -3.69
N PHE A 179 -12.42 -19.28 -2.54
CA PHE A 179 -11.76 -18.64 -1.41
C PHE A 179 -10.99 -19.68 -0.61
N MET A 180 -9.72 -19.87 -0.99
CA MET A 180 -8.86 -20.93 -0.46
C MET A 180 -8.49 -20.79 1.02
N TYR A 181 -8.87 -19.70 1.69
CA TYR A 181 -8.69 -19.49 3.13
C TYR A 181 -9.88 -19.99 3.96
N SER A 182 -10.93 -20.48 3.33
CA SER A 182 -12.06 -21.13 3.98
C SER A 182 -12.05 -22.63 3.68
N ASP A 183 -12.24 -23.46 4.69
CA ASP A 183 -12.38 -24.92 4.52
C ASP A 183 -13.52 -25.29 3.57
N LYS A 184 -14.54 -24.43 3.47
CA LYS A 184 -15.69 -24.61 2.58
C LYS A 184 -15.40 -24.25 1.12
N LYS A 185 -14.24 -23.65 0.81
CA LYS A 185 -13.82 -23.21 -0.54
C LYS A 185 -14.91 -22.44 -1.29
N GLU A 186 -15.57 -21.51 -0.60
CA GLU A 186 -16.70 -20.77 -1.15
C GLU A 186 -16.28 -19.96 -2.39
N MET A 187 -17.14 -19.95 -3.41
CA MET A 187 -16.90 -19.17 -4.62
C MET A 187 -17.19 -17.69 -4.34
N LYS A 188 -16.15 -16.85 -4.36
CA LYS A 188 -16.29 -15.41 -4.18
C LYS A 188 -16.10 -14.64 -5.49
N PRO A 189 -16.86 -13.57 -5.74
CA PRO A 189 -16.74 -12.77 -6.96
C PRO A 189 -15.44 -11.98 -6.97
N CYS A 190 -14.80 -11.94 -8.14
CA CYS A 190 -13.54 -11.26 -8.36
C CYS A 190 -13.71 -9.88 -8.98
N ALA A 191 -12.71 -9.02 -8.74
CA ALA A 191 -12.63 -7.69 -9.28
C ALA A 191 -11.20 -7.37 -9.76
N LEU A 192 -11.09 -6.29 -10.52
CA LEU A 192 -9.85 -5.60 -10.81
C LEU A 192 -9.85 -4.27 -10.04
N ALA A 193 -8.82 -4.03 -9.24
CA ALA A 193 -8.60 -2.73 -8.62
C ALA A 193 -7.59 -1.95 -9.47
N ILE A 194 -8.03 -0.81 -10.02
CA ILE A 194 -7.19 0.08 -10.82
C ILE A 194 -6.63 1.10 -9.85
N ARG A 195 -5.30 1.13 -9.66
CA ARG A 195 -4.66 1.95 -8.63
C ARG A 195 -3.41 2.64 -9.16
N GLU A 196 -2.98 3.68 -8.45
CA GLU A 196 -1.72 4.34 -8.75
C GLU A 196 -0.53 3.35 -8.64
N PHE A 197 0.52 3.60 -9.41
CA PHE A 197 1.78 2.89 -9.25
C PHE A 197 2.64 3.56 -8.16
N ALA A 198 3.41 2.76 -7.42
CA ALA A 198 4.32 3.26 -6.41
C ALA A 198 5.64 2.48 -6.42
N VAL A 199 6.74 3.22 -6.42
CA VAL A 199 8.07 2.66 -6.15
C VAL A 199 8.16 2.36 -4.65
N ARG A 200 8.71 1.21 -4.33
CA ARG A 200 8.84 0.63 -2.98
C ARG A 200 10.30 0.43 -2.61
N PRO A 201 10.68 0.47 -1.32
CA PRO A 201 12.01 0.06 -0.87
C PRO A 201 12.44 -1.31 -1.42
N ALA A 202 11.52 -2.27 -1.51
CA ALA A 202 11.79 -3.59 -2.09
C ALA A 202 12.36 -3.58 -3.52
N HIS A 203 12.11 -2.54 -4.33
CA HIS A 203 12.70 -2.47 -5.68
C HIS A 203 14.23 -2.38 -5.65
N PHE A 204 14.80 -1.90 -4.55
CA PHE A 204 16.24 -1.79 -4.33
C PHE A 204 16.81 -2.99 -3.57
N GLU A 205 15.98 -3.99 -3.27
CA GLU A 205 16.39 -5.23 -2.60
C GLU A 205 16.51 -6.39 -3.60
N ARG A 206 17.33 -7.40 -3.27
CA ARG A 206 17.45 -8.64 -4.05
C ARG A 206 16.25 -9.57 -3.78
N ALA A 207 15.83 -10.33 -4.78
CA ALA A 207 14.82 -11.39 -4.70
C ALA A 207 15.49 -12.77 -4.56
N THR A 208 16.28 -12.97 -3.51
CA THR A 208 17.20 -14.12 -3.40
C THR A 208 16.49 -15.48 -3.39
N PHE A 209 15.28 -15.53 -2.84
CA PHE A 209 14.45 -16.73 -2.71
C PHE A 209 13.36 -16.87 -3.77
N PHE A 210 13.32 -15.96 -4.75
CA PHE A 210 12.37 -16.07 -5.85
C PHE A 210 12.72 -17.25 -6.75
N TRP A 211 11.79 -18.19 -6.89
CA TRP A 211 11.92 -19.35 -7.78
C TRP A 211 10.90 -19.27 -8.91
N PRO A 212 11.23 -18.63 -10.05
CA PRO A 212 10.30 -18.56 -11.19
C PRO A 212 10.10 -19.93 -11.83
N LYS A 213 9.05 -20.03 -12.66
CA LYS A 213 8.92 -21.09 -13.65
C LYS A 213 10.17 -21.20 -14.52
N ARG A 214 10.44 -22.42 -15.01
CA ARG A 214 11.62 -22.74 -15.83
C ARG A 214 11.80 -21.77 -17.00
N GLU A 215 10.74 -21.39 -17.69
CA GLU A 215 10.78 -20.44 -18.81
C GLU A 215 11.18 -19.00 -18.41
N PHE A 216 11.07 -18.65 -17.12
CA PHE A 216 11.36 -17.32 -16.58
C PHE A 216 12.59 -17.28 -15.66
N MET A 217 13.44 -18.32 -15.68
CA MET A 217 14.65 -18.41 -14.83
C MET A 217 15.62 -17.24 -14.97
N THR A 218 15.65 -16.57 -16.12
CA THR A 218 16.46 -15.37 -16.34
C THR A 218 16.09 -14.22 -15.39
N LEU A 219 14.83 -14.15 -14.92
CA LEU A 219 14.37 -13.16 -13.95
C LEU A 219 15.06 -13.33 -12.59
N ARG A 220 15.46 -14.54 -12.23
CA ARG A 220 16.24 -14.79 -11.01
C ARG A 220 17.72 -14.53 -11.27
N ASN A 221 18.25 -15.04 -12.38
CA ASN A 221 19.68 -14.96 -12.70
C ASN A 221 20.17 -13.51 -12.84
N ASN A 222 19.34 -12.63 -13.42
CA ASN A 222 19.69 -11.23 -13.67
C ASN A 222 19.27 -10.28 -12.54
N ASP A 223 18.88 -10.79 -11.36
CA ASP A 223 18.38 -9.97 -10.26
C ASP A 223 19.46 -9.04 -9.67
N ALA A 224 20.73 -9.46 -9.65
CA ALA A 224 21.84 -8.63 -9.20
C ALA A 224 22.00 -7.36 -10.06
N ASP A 225 21.92 -7.52 -11.37
CA ASP A 225 22.07 -6.42 -12.32
C ASP A 225 20.83 -5.51 -12.28
N ARG A 226 19.63 -6.07 -12.13
CA ARG A 226 18.41 -5.28 -11.90
C ARG A 226 18.56 -4.35 -10.69
N VAL A 227 19.04 -4.88 -9.56
CA VAL A 227 19.24 -4.06 -8.35
C VAL A 227 20.31 -3.01 -8.58
N ARG A 228 21.43 -3.35 -9.24
CA ARG A 228 22.47 -2.37 -9.59
C ARG A 228 21.93 -1.20 -10.41
N GLU A 229 21.14 -1.48 -11.43
CA GLU A 229 20.52 -0.43 -12.25
C GLU A 229 19.42 0.33 -11.49
N SER A 230 18.72 -0.32 -10.56
CA SER A 230 17.71 0.35 -9.73
C SER A 230 18.35 1.35 -8.78
N VAL A 231 19.45 0.99 -8.11
CA VAL A 231 20.17 1.89 -7.19
C VAL A 231 20.64 3.18 -7.87
N LYS A 232 21.05 3.13 -9.15
CA LYS A 232 21.39 4.34 -9.92
C LYS A 232 20.23 5.35 -10.05
N LEU A 233 18.98 4.87 -9.97
CA LEU A 233 17.76 5.66 -10.09
C LEU A 233 17.11 5.95 -8.73
N LEU A 234 17.80 5.68 -7.62
CA LEU A 234 17.30 5.92 -6.26
C LEU A 234 16.88 7.39 -6.05
N HIS A 235 17.70 8.34 -6.51
CA HIS A 235 17.41 9.77 -6.38
C HIS A 235 16.06 10.14 -7.02
N LYS A 236 15.81 9.70 -8.26
CA LYS A 236 14.54 9.94 -8.98
C LYS A 236 13.34 9.30 -8.32
N SER A 237 13.55 8.17 -7.63
CA SER A 237 12.48 7.44 -6.96
C SER A 237 12.01 8.11 -5.67
N ILE A 238 12.89 8.80 -4.95
CA ILE A 238 12.54 9.52 -3.72
C ILE A 238 11.91 10.87 -4.04
N GLU A 239 12.48 11.60 -5.00
CA GLU A 239 11.98 12.88 -5.47
C GLU A 239 12.32 13.11 -6.93
N LYS A 240 11.34 13.61 -7.70
CA LYS A 240 11.55 13.95 -9.12
C LYS A 240 12.29 15.28 -9.31
N ASN A 241 12.47 16.04 -8.25
CA ASN A 241 13.13 17.35 -8.28
C ASN A 241 14.65 17.21 -8.40
N SER A 242 15.25 18.01 -9.29
CA SER A 242 16.70 17.98 -9.57
C SER A 242 17.58 18.36 -8.38
N VAL A 243 17.03 18.96 -7.32
CA VAL A 243 17.78 19.33 -6.11
C VAL A 243 18.37 18.09 -5.41
N TYR A 244 17.69 16.95 -5.50
CA TYR A 244 18.10 15.71 -4.85
C TYR A 244 19.08 14.86 -5.68
N SER A 245 19.39 15.25 -6.92
CA SER A 245 20.38 14.50 -7.73
C SER A 245 21.81 14.62 -7.18
N GLN A 246 22.05 15.58 -6.29
CA GLN A 246 23.34 15.80 -5.62
C GLN A 246 23.44 15.06 -4.28
N TYR A 247 22.34 14.45 -3.81
CA TYR A 247 22.30 13.81 -2.50
C TYR A 247 22.96 12.44 -2.59
N SER A 248 23.78 12.12 -1.60
CA SER A 248 24.32 10.78 -1.42
C SER A 248 23.21 9.76 -1.17
N ALA A 249 23.50 8.48 -1.42
CA ALA A 249 22.59 7.39 -1.09
C ALA A 249 22.17 7.38 0.38
N TYR A 250 23.06 7.78 1.30
CA TYR A 250 22.75 7.90 2.72
C TYR A 250 21.71 9.00 2.99
N GLU A 251 21.87 10.20 2.42
CA GLU A 251 20.93 11.31 2.61
C GLU A 251 19.55 10.98 2.03
N LEU A 252 19.52 10.34 0.87
CA LEU A 252 18.30 9.83 0.24
C LEU A 252 17.57 8.82 1.14
N LEU A 253 18.28 7.82 1.68
CA LEU A 253 17.70 6.87 2.62
C LEU A 253 17.26 7.54 3.94
N SER A 254 17.98 8.57 4.40
CA SER A 254 17.62 9.35 5.59
C SER A 254 16.28 10.08 5.42
N ILE A 255 16.02 10.65 4.23
CA ILE A 255 14.72 11.25 3.89
C ILE A 255 13.61 10.19 3.94
N MET A 256 13.81 9.07 3.25
CA MET A 256 12.86 7.96 3.24
C MET A 256 12.57 7.47 4.68
N VAL A 257 13.61 7.29 5.50
CA VAL A 257 13.49 6.88 6.90
C VAL A 257 12.61 7.82 7.70
N SER A 258 12.81 9.14 7.59
CA SER A 258 11.96 10.13 8.26
C SER A 258 10.50 10.02 7.82
N ARG A 259 10.25 9.87 6.52
CA ARG A 259 8.88 9.73 5.97
C ARG A 259 8.19 8.47 6.49
N VAL A 260 8.90 7.33 6.47
CA VAL A 260 8.39 6.06 6.98
C VAL A 260 8.09 6.13 8.48
N ALA A 261 9.01 6.69 9.27
CA ALA A 261 8.83 6.84 10.71
C ALA A 261 7.60 7.67 11.07
N GLU A 262 7.45 8.83 10.44
CA GLU A 262 6.29 9.71 10.66
C GLU A 262 4.99 9.07 10.16
N GLN A 263 4.98 8.41 9.00
CA GLN A 263 3.81 7.69 8.50
C GLN A 263 3.32 6.62 9.50
N VAL A 264 4.24 5.79 9.98
CA VAL A 264 3.93 4.67 10.89
C VAL A 264 3.46 5.20 12.24
N ALA A 265 4.15 6.22 12.78
CA ALA A 265 3.76 6.89 14.01
C ALA A 265 2.30 7.36 14.02
N TYR A 266 1.89 8.08 12.97
CA TYR A 266 0.52 8.58 12.85
C TYR A 266 -0.48 7.43 12.74
N SER A 267 -0.16 6.39 11.95
CA SER A 267 -1.06 5.24 11.79
C SER A 267 -1.35 4.52 13.12
N ARG A 268 -0.34 4.35 13.98
CA ARG A 268 -0.48 3.74 15.31
C ARG A 268 -1.35 4.57 16.23
N VAL A 269 -1.10 5.88 16.28
CA VAL A 269 -1.79 6.79 17.20
C VAL A 269 -3.24 7.03 16.78
N LEU A 270 -3.50 7.20 15.49
CA LEU A 270 -4.85 7.30 14.93
C LEU A 270 -5.64 5.99 15.09
N GLY A 271 -4.97 4.89 15.39
CA GLY A 271 -5.58 3.58 15.59
C GLY A 271 -5.98 2.91 14.28
N ILE A 272 -5.23 3.18 13.22
CA ILE A 272 -5.35 2.53 11.90
C ILE A 272 -3.97 1.98 11.46
N PRO A 273 -3.39 1.05 12.24
CA PRO A 273 -2.13 0.41 11.87
C PRO A 273 -2.30 -0.42 10.59
N HIS A 274 -1.27 -0.44 9.76
CA HIS A 274 -1.30 -1.20 8.50
C HIS A 274 -1.40 -2.71 8.72
N GLY A 275 -0.73 -3.24 9.76
CA GLY A 275 -0.77 -4.66 10.11
C GLY A 275 0.17 -5.58 9.31
N ALA A 276 0.90 -5.09 8.30
CA ALA A 276 1.93 -5.86 7.58
C ALA A 276 2.94 -4.96 6.83
N LEU A 277 3.80 -4.26 7.56
CA LEU A 277 4.75 -3.28 7.01
C LEU A 277 6.09 -3.90 6.56
N THR A 278 6.03 -4.73 5.52
CA THR A 278 7.23 -5.18 4.79
C THR A 278 7.75 -4.06 3.88
N SER A 279 9.00 -4.18 3.41
CA SER A 279 9.59 -3.29 2.40
C SER A 279 8.82 -3.24 1.06
N SER A 280 7.85 -4.14 0.84
CA SER A 280 6.98 -4.19 -0.33
C SER A 280 5.61 -3.54 -0.13
N ASN A 281 5.20 -3.26 1.10
CA ASN A 281 3.87 -2.73 1.43
C ASN A 281 3.90 -1.23 1.83
N ILE A 282 5.04 -0.59 1.58
CA ILE A 282 5.22 0.85 1.74
C ILE A 282 5.95 1.41 0.51
N SER A 283 5.56 2.59 0.07
CA SER A 283 6.26 3.31 -0.99
C SER A 283 7.51 4.00 -0.43
N ILE A 284 8.50 4.21 -1.29
CA ILE A 284 9.72 4.93 -0.93
C ILE A 284 9.46 6.41 -0.57
N ASP A 285 8.29 6.94 -0.95
CA ASP A 285 7.83 8.27 -0.55
C ASP A 285 7.05 8.29 0.78
N GLY A 286 6.91 7.13 1.44
CA GLY A 286 6.19 6.98 2.72
C GLY A 286 4.74 6.55 2.59
N ARG A 287 4.12 6.56 1.39
CA ARG A 287 2.72 6.13 1.22
C ARG A 287 2.52 4.65 1.51
N PHE A 288 1.43 4.32 2.22
CA PHE A 288 1.01 2.94 2.41
C PHE A 288 0.34 2.34 1.17
N LEU A 289 0.41 1.01 1.02
CA LEU A 289 -0.27 0.24 -0.02
C LEU A 289 -0.42 -1.23 0.38
N ASP A 290 -1.33 -1.94 -0.29
CA ASP A 290 -1.67 -3.35 0.01
C ASP A 290 -2.38 -3.52 1.36
N PHE A 291 -3.56 -2.91 1.47
CA PHE A 291 -4.35 -2.72 2.69
C PHE A 291 -5.10 -3.97 3.20
N GLY A 292 -4.69 -5.17 2.79
CA GLY A 292 -5.42 -6.41 3.09
C GLY A 292 -5.49 -6.76 4.59
N THR A 293 -4.51 -6.32 5.38
CA THR A 293 -4.40 -6.57 6.83
C THR A 293 -4.74 -5.36 7.69
N MET A 294 -5.03 -4.22 7.05
CA MET A 294 -5.30 -2.98 7.76
C MET A 294 -6.68 -3.03 8.41
N THR A 295 -6.79 -2.56 9.66
CA THR A 295 -8.06 -2.45 10.39
C THR A 295 -7.93 -1.41 11.49
N ALA A 296 -9.02 -0.76 11.85
CA ALA A 296 -9.03 0.07 13.05
C ALA A 296 -8.83 -0.77 14.33
N VAL A 297 -8.23 -0.15 15.35
CA VAL A 297 -8.05 -0.70 16.70
C VAL A 297 -8.61 0.27 17.76
N PRO A 298 -9.26 -0.24 18.83
CA PRO A 298 -10.05 0.60 19.73
C PRO A 298 -9.18 1.49 20.64
N ASP A 299 -7.97 1.04 20.97
CA ASP A 299 -7.10 1.66 21.97
C ASP A 299 -5.61 1.43 21.67
N PHE A 300 -4.75 1.72 22.66
CA PHE A 300 -3.30 1.54 22.56
C PHE A 300 -2.85 0.10 22.90
N GLY A 301 -3.73 -0.89 22.79
CA GLY A 301 -3.36 -2.31 22.86
C GLY A 301 -2.36 -2.74 21.77
N ASN A 302 -1.58 -3.78 22.05
CA ASN A 302 -0.58 -4.30 21.11
C ASN A 302 -1.18 -5.42 20.26
N TYR A 303 -2.01 -5.03 19.29
CA TYR A 303 -2.79 -5.97 18.48
C TYR A 303 -1.95 -6.69 17.42
N VAL A 304 -2.09 -8.01 17.32
CA VAL A 304 -1.58 -8.82 16.21
C VAL A 304 -2.63 -8.86 15.12
N LEU A 305 -2.35 -8.20 13.99
CA LEU A 305 -3.29 -8.07 12.86
C LEU A 305 -3.01 -9.04 11.71
N SER A 306 -1.77 -9.52 11.63
CA SER A 306 -1.35 -10.54 10.69
C SER A 306 -0.28 -11.40 11.34
N GLU A 307 -0.30 -12.69 11.03
CA GLU A 307 0.70 -13.62 11.52
C GLU A 307 2.09 -13.29 10.96
N GLY A 308 3.12 -13.45 11.79
CA GLY A 308 4.53 -13.36 11.38
C GLY A 308 5.12 -11.95 11.18
N VAL A 309 4.34 -10.87 11.33
CA VAL A 309 4.80 -9.49 11.04
C VAL A 309 4.89 -8.56 12.27
N GLY A 310 4.57 -9.07 13.46
CA GLY A 310 4.57 -8.30 14.71
C GLY A 310 3.19 -7.74 15.07
N ALA A 311 3.12 -7.11 16.24
CA ALA A 311 1.93 -6.39 16.70
C ALA A 311 2.10 -4.87 16.51
N VAL A 312 1.02 -4.09 16.65
CA VAL A 312 0.99 -2.63 16.38
C VAL A 312 2.18 -1.86 16.96
N TRP A 313 2.61 -2.19 18.18
CA TRP A 313 3.68 -1.50 18.88
C TRP A 313 5.02 -2.23 18.89
N ASP A 314 5.14 -3.26 18.04
CA ASP A 314 6.35 -4.04 17.79
C ASP A 314 6.73 -4.06 16.29
N ASP A 315 5.90 -3.48 15.40
CA ASP A 315 6.10 -3.54 13.95
C ASP A 315 7.37 -2.78 13.48
N GLU A 316 7.96 -1.96 14.37
CA GLU A 316 9.26 -1.32 14.15
C GLU A 316 10.38 -2.34 13.99
N HIS A 317 10.28 -3.52 14.60
CA HIS A 317 11.31 -4.55 14.52
C HIS A 317 11.46 -5.08 13.08
N LEU A 318 10.33 -5.31 12.42
CA LEU A 318 10.33 -5.70 11.01
C LEU A 318 10.90 -4.58 10.13
N ILE A 319 10.55 -3.33 10.43
CA ILE A 319 11.04 -2.15 9.71
C ILE A 319 12.54 -1.99 9.84
N ILE A 320 13.08 -2.05 11.05
CA ILE A 320 14.53 -2.00 11.31
C ILE A 320 15.24 -3.11 10.54
N HIS A 321 14.69 -4.33 10.55
CA HIS A 321 15.29 -5.44 9.84
C HIS A 321 15.34 -5.20 8.33
N TRP A 322 14.25 -4.71 7.72
CA TRP A 322 14.25 -4.44 6.29
C TRP A 322 15.09 -3.21 5.92
N LEU A 323 15.10 -2.16 6.75
CA LEU A 323 15.94 -0.96 6.58
C LEU A 323 17.43 -1.29 6.60
N ASP A 324 17.88 -2.12 7.54
CA ASP A 324 19.28 -2.52 7.65
C ASP A 324 19.79 -3.12 6.33
N ASN A 325 19.13 -4.14 5.77
CA ASN A 325 19.61 -4.68 4.49
C ASN A 325 19.25 -3.88 3.27
N LEU A 326 18.21 -3.04 3.30
CA LEU A 326 18.05 -2.05 2.24
C LEU A 326 19.29 -1.17 2.16
N ALA A 327 19.75 -0.62 3.29
CA ALA A 327 20.95 0.20 3.35
C ALA A 327 22.22 -0.57 2.95
N GLN A 328 22.38 -1.82 3.39
CA GLN A 328 23.50 -2.66 2.95
C GLN A 328 23.43 -2.98 1.45
N THR A 329 22.24 -3.22 0.91
CA THR A 329 22.04 -3.54 -0.51
C THR A 329 22.34 -2.30 -1.36
N VAL A 330 21.75 -1.15 -1.02
CA VAL A 330 22.05 0.12 -1.67
C VAL A 330 23.55 0.39 -1.63
N SER A 331 24.18 0.32 -0.44
CA SER A 331 25.63 0.49 -0.29
C SER A 331 26.45 -0.45 -1.18
N LYS A 332 26.08 -1.73 -1.24
CA LYS A 332 26.78 -2.74 -2.06
C LYS A 332 26.74 -2.43 -3.55
N TYR A 333 25.62 -1.89 -4.04
CA TYR A 333 25.41 -1.64 -5.47
C TYR A 333 25.61 -0.17 -5.88
N SER A 334 25.81 0.74 -4.93
CA SER A 334 26.27 2.11 -5.16
C SER A 334 27.69 2.16 -5.71
N SER A 335 28.04 3.27 -6.34
CA SER A 335 29.43 3.53 -6.76
C SER A 335 30.36 3.64 -5.54
N ASN A 336 31.68 3.44 -5.72
CA ASN A 336 32.62 3.42 -4.59
C ASN A 336 32.58 4.71 -3.74
N ASN A 337 32.28 5.85 -4.35
CA ASN A 337 32.21 7.15 -3.67
C ASN A 337 30.87 7.39 -2.94
N GLU A 338 29.91 6.49 -3.11
CA GLU A 338 28.54 6.57 -2.55
C GLU A 338 28.24 5.40 -1.60
N LYS A 339 29.27 4.63 -1.23
CA LYS A 339 29.13 3.54 -0.28
C LYS A 339 28.75 4.10 1.09
N ILE A 340 27.75 3.48 1.70
CA ILE A 340 27.29 3.80 3.05
C ILE A 340 28.13 2.97 4.02
N GLU A 341 28.82 3.66 4.93
CA GLU A 341 29.59 3.01 6.00
C GLU A 341 28.66 2.27 6.98
N LYS A 342 29.15 1.19 7.58
CA LYS A 342 28.37 0.38 8.53
C LYS A 342 27.87 1.21 9.73
N ARG A 343 28.68 2.15 10.22
CA ARG A 343 28.28 3.07 11.31
C ARG A 343 27.08 3.93 10.91
N SER A 344 27.07 4.43 9.67
CA SER A 344 25.96 5.24 9.14
C SER A 344 24.65 4.45 9.03
N ILE A 345 24.71 3.14 8.79
CA ILE A 345 23.50 2.28 8.82
C ILE A 345 22.89 2.27 10.23
N GLY A 346 23.72 2.16 11.28
CA GLY A 346 23.26 2.30 12.66
C GLY A 346 22.60 3.66 12.92
N THR A 347 23.18 4.74 12.39
CA THR A 347 22.61 6.09 12.50
C THR A 347 21.25 6.22 11.79
N LEU A 348 21.04 5.55 10.65
CA LEU A 348 19.71 5.52 10.00
C LEU A 348 18.67 4.84 10.88
N ILE A 349 19.02 3.73 11.54
CA ILE A 349 18.14 3.00 12.45
C ILE A 349 17.82 3.83 13.71
N GLU A 350 18.84 4.47 14.30
CA GLU A 350 18.65 5.38 15.43
C GLU A 350 17.74 6.55 15.06
N LYS A 351 17.92 7.12 13.87
CA LYS A 351 17.05 8.16 13.34
C LYS A 351 15.62 7.66 13.17
N PHE A 352 15.42 6.48 12.58
CA PHE A 352 14.08 5.87 12.44
C PHE A 352 13.36 5.79 13.79
N LEU A 353 14.02 5.21 14.79
CA LEU A 353 13.45 5.06 16.13
C LEU A 353 13.16 6.40 16.82
N TYR A 354 14.06 7.37 16.68
CA TYR A 354 13.87 8.71 17.21
C TYR A 354 12.67 9.41 16.57
N GLU A 355 12.59 9.42 15.24
CA GLU A 355 11.51 10.06 14.50
C GLU A 355 10.18 9.35 14.75
N LEU A 356 10.18 8.02 14.88
CA LEU A 356 8.97 7.24 15.18
C LEU A 356 8.41 7.65 16.54
N ASP A 357 9.22 7.58 17.60
CA ASP A 357 8.77 7.96 18.95
C ASP A 357 8.31 9.42 19.00
N ARG A 358 9.09 10.33 18.41
CA ARG A 358 8.79 11.76 18.40
C ARG A 358 7.46 12.04 17.69
N ASN A 359 7.25 11.45 16.51
CA ASN A 359 6.04 11.68 15.73
C ASN A 359 4.81 11.00 16.36
N GLU A 360 4.97 9.89 17.08
CA GLU A 360 3.86 9.30 17.86
C GLU A 360 3.40 10.27 18.94
N ASN A 361 4.34 10.92 19.63
CA ASN A 361 4.01 11.89 20.68
C ASN A 361 3.36 13.14 20.08
N ILE A 362 3.82 13.60 18.91
CA ILE A 362 3.21 14.73 18.18
C ILE A 362 1.80 14.37 17.71
N ALA A 363 1.60 13.20 17.12
CA ALA A 363 0.29 12.73 16.70
C ALA A 363 -0.67 12.62 17.89
N LEU A 364 -0.19 12.16 19.05
CA LEU A 364 -1.00 12.06 20.26
C LEU A 364 -1.46 13.44 20.75
N LEU A 365 -0.56 14.44 20.75
CA LEU A 365 -0.92 15.81 21.07
C LEU A 365 -1.99 16.37 20.11
N ARG A 366 -1.88 16.06 18.81
CA ARG A 366 -2.88 16.47 17.81
C ARG A 366 -4.24 15.81 18.04
N GLU A 367 -4.28 14.53 18.38
CA GLU A 367 -5.53 13.82 18.69
C GLU A 367 -6.18 14.29 20.00
N LEU A 368 -5.38 14.84 20.91
CA LEU A 368 -5.82 15.53 22.13
C LEU A 368 -6.09 17.02 21.93
N ASN A 369 -5.98 17.51 20.70
CA ASN A 369 -6.16 18.91 20.31
C ASN A 369 -5.34 19.90 21.18
N VAL A 370 -4.13 19.49 21.58
CA VAL A 370 -3.19 20.35 22.33
C VAL A 370 -2.57 21.34 21.35
N THR A 371 -2.85 22.64 21.54
CA THR A 371 -2.49 23.70 20.59
C THR A 371 -0.98 24.00 20.52
N SER A 372 -0.27 23.86 21.65
CA SER A 372 1.16 24.11 21.74
C SER A 372 1.97 22.81 21.65
N ILE A 373 2.55 22.52 20.49
CA ILE A 373 3.46 21.38 20.29
C ILE A 373 4.90 21.84 20.61
N ASN A 374 5.25 21.85 21.89
CA ASN A 374 6.59 22.16 22.38
C ASN A 374 7.25 20.95 23.06
N GLU A 375 8.55 21.03 23.35
CA GLU A 375 9.32 19.91 23.92
C GLU A 375 8.80 19.43 25.28
N ASN A 376 8.21 20.30 26.10
CA ASN A 376 7.60 19.90 27.36
C ASN A 376 6.34 19.05 27.12
N ASN A 377 5.46 19.50 26.23
CA ASN A 377 4.24 18.76 25.90
C ASN A 377 4.56 17.44 25.19
N ILE A 378 5.60 17.39 24.35
CA ILE A 378 6.08 16.14 23.73
C ILE A 378 6.53 15.14 24.80
N LYS A 379 7.25 15.58 25.84
CA LYS A 379 7.65 14.72 26.97
C LYS A 379 6.45 14.20 27.76
N LEU A 380 5.45 15.04 28.03
CA LEU A 380 4.21 14.64 28.70
C LEU A 380 3.41 13.62 27.86
N ALA A 381 3.28 13.87 26.56
CA ALA A 381 2.66 12.92 25.64
C ALA A 381 3.39 11.58 25.60
N ARG A 382 4.72 11.58 25.66
CA ARG A 382 5.51 10.35 25.75
C ARG A 382 5.19 9.55 27.02
N GLN A 383 5.11 10.21 28.17
CA GLN A 383 4.74 9.56 29.44
C GLN A 383 3.33 8.95 29.35
N LEU A 384 2.37 9.72 28.84
CA LEU A 384 1.01 9.26 28.63
C LEU A 384 0.95 8.04 27.69
N LYS A 385 1.65 8.09 26.56
CA LYS A 385 1.74 6.99 25.59
C LYS A 385 2.26 5.71 26.23
N LEU A 386 3.34 5.79 27.02
CA LEU A 386 3.94 4.64 27.69
C LEU A 386 2.99 3.96 28.69
N ILE A 387 2.12 4.73 29.36
CA ILE A 387 1.12 4.20 30.30
C ILE A 387 -0.05 3.52 29.58
N LEU A 388 -0.40 4.02 28.40
CA LEU A 388 -1.52 3.52 27.61
C LEU A 388 -1.13 2.33 26.73
N LYS A 389 0.13 2.27 26.29
CA LYS A 389 0.65 1.20 25.44
C LYS A 389 0.53 -0.15 26.17
N GLY A 390 -0.18 -1.09 25.56
CA GLY A 390 -0.18 -2.47 26.01
C GLY A 390 1.17 -3.13 25.72
N GLU A 391 1.72 -3.87 26.68
CA GLU A 391 2.96 -4.63 26.46
C GLU A 391 2.70 -5.99 25.80
N ARG A 392 1.59 -6.64 26.18
CA ARG A 392 1.26 -7.98 25.71
C ARG A 392 0.62 -7.94 24.33
N ARG A 393 1.11 -8.81 23.44
CA ARG A 393 0.48 -9.09 22.16
C ARG A 393 -0.90 -9.71 22.37
N ILE A 394 -1.92 -9.14 21.75
CA ILE A 394 -3.31 -9.58 21.86
C ILE A 394 -3.97 -9.69 20.49
N GLY A 395 -4.99 -10.55 20.38
CA GLY A 395 -5.90 -10.52 19.24
C GLY A 395 -6.86 -9.33 19.33
N LEU A 396 -7.45 -8.95 18.20
CA LEU A 396 -8.51 -7.95 18.21
C LEU A 396 -9.78 -8.57 18.83
N GLY A 397 -10.26 -7.97 19.91
CA GLY A 397 -11.42 -8.43 20.69
C GLY A 397 -12.46 -7.32 20.85
N ASP A 398 -12.88 -7.06 22.10
CA ASP A 398 -13.85 -6.03 22.43
C ASP A 398 -13.40 -4.65 21.94
N PHE A 399 -14.34 -3.92 21.33
CA PHE A 399 -14.07 -2.65 20.68
C PHE A 399 -14.73 -1.50 21.45
N ASP A 400 -14.08 -1.05 22.52
CA ASP A 400 -14.57 0.05 23.37
C ASP A 400 -13.65 1.28 23.29
N ALA A 401 -13.86 2.07 22.24
CA ALA A 401 -13.09 3.28 22.00
C ALA A 401 -13.48 4.44 22.93
N ASP A 402 -14.70 4.44 23.48
CA ASP A 402 -15.18 5.53 24.32
C ASP A 402 -14.57 5.46 25.72
N THR A 403 -14.44 4.24 26.27
CA THR A 403 -13.66 4.02 27.49
C THR A 403 -12.19 4.44 27.29
N PHE A 404 -11.59 4.12 26.14
CA PHE A 404 -10.25 4.59 25.81
C PHE A 404 -10.14 6.12 25.77
N LYS A 405 -11.05 6.80 25.04
CA LYS A 405 -11.10 8.27 24.95
C LYS A 405 -11.27 8.93 26.31
N HIS A 406 -12.11 8.37 27.18
CA HIS A 406 -12.27 8.87 28.55
C HIS A 406 -10.96 8.72 29.35
N ARG A 407 -10.35 7.53 29.32
CA ARG A 407 -9.11 7.22 30.04
C ARG A 407 -7.94 8.10 29.58
N VAL A 408 -7.72 8.24 28.27
CA VAL A 408 -6.62 9.09 27.75
C VAL A 408 -6.83 10.55 28.12
N THR A 409 -8.06 11.07 28.08
CA THR A 409 -8.39 12.45 28.48
C THR A 409 -8.07 12.69 29.95
N GLN A 410 -8.52 11.78 30.82
CA GLN A 410 -8.31 11.88 32.26
C GLN A 410 -6.83 11.87 32.59
N LEU A 411 -6.08 10.91 32.05
CA LEU A 411 -4.64 10.82 32.26
C LEU A 411 -3.91 12.05 31.71
N ALA A 412 -4.21 12.48 30.49
CA ALA A 412 -3.58 13.67 29.90
C ALA A 412 -3.71 14.91 30.80
N ARG A 413 -4.91 15.16 31.35
CA ARG A 413 -5.15 16.27 32.29
C ARG A 413 -4.39 16.10 33.61
N GLN A 414 -4.30 14.88 34.14
CA GLN A 414 -3.51 14.58 35.35
C GLN A 414 -2.02 14.86 35.15
N TYR A 415 -1.49 14.61 33.94
CA TYR A 415 -0.12 14.94 33.57
C TYR A 415 0.09 16.42 33.20
N GLY A 416 -0.95 17.26 33.30
CA GLY A 416 -0.86 18.70 33.06
C GLY A 416 -0.98 19.12 31.60
N LEU A 417 -1.47 18.25 30.70
CA LEU A 417 -1.82 18.65 29.35
C LEU A 417 -3.17 19.38 29.33
N GLU A 418 -3.20 20.52 28.66
CA GLU A 418 -4.45 21.22 28.34
C GLU A 418 -5.15 20.52 27.18
N VAL A 419 -6.17 19.71 27.50
CA VAL A 419 -6.93 18.92 26.53
C VAL A 419 -8.32 19.53 26.32
N PRO A 420 -8.52 20.40 25.31
CA PRO A 420 -9.80 21.04 25.05
C PRO A 420 -10.80 20.07 24.43
N LYS A 421 -10.36 19.19 23.52
CA LYS A 421 -11.19 18.22 22.80
C LYS A 421 -10.35 16.99 22.44
N VAL A 422 -10.99 15.83 22.38
CA VAL A 422 -10.37 14.59 21.88
C VAL A 422 -11.00 14.19 20.55
N ASN A 423 -10.17 13.87 19.56
CA ASN A 423 -10.61 13.54 18.21
C ASN A 423 -10.76 12.01 18.05
N PHE A 424 -9.68 11.23 18.04
CA PHE A 424 -9.61 9.75 17.93
C PHE A 424 -10.74 9.11 17.12
N PHE A 425 -11.10 9.72 15.99
CA PHE A 425 -12.33 9.37 15.27
C PHE A 425 -12.15 8.08 14.46
N LEU A 426 -10.92 7.76 14.05
CA LEU A 426 -10.61 6.51 13.33
C LEU A 426 -10.57 5.27 14.23
N ARG A 427 -10.58 5.45 15.56
CA ARG A 427 -10.69 4.37 16.54
C ARG A 427 -12.14 3.89 16.70
N ASP A 428 -12.95 3.95 15.67
CA ASP A 428 -14.36 3.55 15.71
C ASP A 428 -14.55 2.17 15.05
N PHE A 429 -15.43 1.34 15.60
CA PHE A 429 -15.66 -0.03 15.12
C PHE A 429 -16.12 -0.06 13.66
N LYS A 430 -16.77 1.01 13.17
CA LYS A 430 -17.14 1.14 11.76
C LYS A 430 -15.94 1.03 10.83
N TYR A 431 -14.75 1.46 11.27
CA TYR A 431 -13.50 1.36 10.52
C TYR A 431 -12.80 0.01 10.72
N SER A 432 -13.40 -0.95 11.41
CA SER A 432 -12.84 -2.31 11.45
C SER A 432 -13.06 -3.01 10.11
N THR A 433 -12.09 -3.82 9.69
CA THR A 433 -12.25 -4.67 8.49
C THR A 433 -13.43 -5.64 8.64
N PHE A 434 -13.75 -6.04 9.86
CA PHE A 434 -14.96 -6.80 10.15
C PHE A 434 -16.23 -6.01 9.77
N SER A 435 -16.36 -4.77 10.24
CA SER A 435 -17.54 -3.95 9.94
C SER A 435 -17.68 -3.68 8.45
N ILE A 436 -16.59 -3.35 7.75
CA ILE A 436 -16.60 -3.11 6.31
C ILE A 436 -17.03 -4.36 5.53
N LYS A 437 -16.45 -5.53 5.83
CA LYS A 437 -16.76 -6.79 5.13
C LYS A 437 -18.18 -7.31 5.39
N ASN A 438 -18.76 -6.98 6.55
CA ASN A 438 -20.10 -7.40 6.96
C ASN A 438 -21.17 -6.32 6.75
N ASP A 439 -20.85 -5.25 6.02
CA ASP A 439 -21.82 -4.18 5.76
C ASP A 439 -23.01 -4.71 4.95
N LYS A 440 -24.22 -4.36 5.39
CA LYS A 440 -25.48 -4.82 4.79
C LYS A 440 -25.57 -4.53 3.29
N ARG A 441 -24.93 -3.45 2.81
CA ARG A 441 -24.91 -3.06 1.39
C ARG A 441 -24.20 -4.08 0.49
N ILE A 442 -23.31 -4.90 1.03
CA ILE A 442 -22.55 -5.91 0.26
C ILE A 442 -22.73 -7.35 0.78
N SER A 443 -23.58 -7.53 1.80
CA SER A 443 -23.80 -8.80 2.48
C SER A 443 -24.37 -9.93 1.60
N ASP A 444 -25.06 -9.58 0.51
CA ASP A 444 -25.62 -10.53 -0.46
C ASP A 444 -24.62 -10.99 -1.54
N GLN A 445 -23.38 -10.46 -1.50
CA GLN A 445 -22.32 -10.72 -2.47
C GLN A 445 -22.68 -10.44 -3.94
N ASN A 446 -23.77 -9.72 -4.23
CA ASN A 446 -24.12 -9.36 -5.61
C ASN A 446 -23.29 -8.16 -6.13
N PHE A 447 -22.75 -7.36 -5.21
CA PHE A 447 -21.86 -6.22 -5.47
C PHE A 447 -22.33 -5.36 -6.66
N THR A 448 -23.42 -4.62 -6.46
CA THR A 448 -23.91 -3.67 -7.47
C THR A 448 -23.09 -2.37 -7.44
N LYS A 449 -23.06 -1.63 -8.55
CA LYS A 449 -22.41 -0.30 -8.59
C LYS A 449 -22.93 0.63 -7.48
N GLN A 450 -24.25 0.67 -7.29
CA GLN A 450 -24.88 1.52 -6.26
C GLN A 450 -24.46 1.11 -4.86
N SER A 451 -24.49 -0.19 -4.55
CA SER A 451 -24.18 -0.65 -3.19
C SER A 451 -22.71 -0.51 -2.83
N VAL A 452 -21.81 -0.82 -3.76
CA VAL A 452 -20.36 -0.64 -3.59
C VAL A 452 -19.99 0.85 -3.49
N SER A 453 -20.52 1.68 -4.39
CA SER A 453 -20.26 3.12 -4.34
C SER A 453 -20.81 3.77 -3.06
N SER A 454 -22.02 3.39 -2.63
CA SER A 454 -22.59 3.87 -1.37
C SER A 454 -21.73 3.46 -0.16
N LEU A 455 -21.25 2.22 -0.14
CA LEU A 455 -20.36 1.73 0.91
C LEU A 455 -19.08 2.57 0.97
N ILE A 456 -18.32 2.62 -0.10
CA ILE A 456 -17.03 3.34 -0.12
C ILE A 456 -17.23 4.82 0.23
N ASN A 457 -18.23 5.49 -0.35
CA ASN A 457 -18.48 6.92 -0.09
C ASN A 457 -18.89 7.22 1.36
N SER A 458 -19.39 6.25 2.12
CA SER A 458 -19.67 6.44 3.56
C SER A 458 -18.41 6.49 4.44
N TYR A 459 -17.26 6.06 3.91
CA TYR A 459 -15.96 6.14 4.57
C TYR A 459 -15.12 7.31 4.07
N VAL A 460 -15.33 7.72 2.82
CA VAL A 460 -14.56 8.75 2.12
C VAL A 460 -15.40 10.04 2.06
N LEU A 461 -15.61 10.67 3.22
CA LEU A 461 -16.32 11.95 3.28
C LEU A 461 -15.37 13.11 2.90
N PRO A 462 -15.88 14.22 2.32
CA PRO A 462 -15.09 15.43 2.09
C PRO A 462 -14.54 15.98 3.41
N LYS A 463 -13.29 16.48 3.37
CA LYS A 463 -12.59 17.07 4.53
C LYS A 463 -13.38 18.17 5.24
N GLU A 464 -14.29 18.84 4.53
CA GLU A 464 -15.12 19.96 5.00
C GLU A 464 -16.09 19.60 6.13
N ILE A 465 -16.32 18.31 6.40
CA ILE A 465 -17.24 17.84 7.47
C ILE A 465 -16.48 17.50 8.77
N LEU A 466 -15.14 17.52 8.76
CA LEU A 466 -14.28 16.98 9.84
C LEU A 466 -13.43 18.03 10.57
N CYS A 467 -13.57 19.32 10.23
CA CYS A 467 -12.91 20.43 10.92
C CYS A 467 -13.83 21.08 11.97
#